data_AF-A0A2Y9EXD3-F1
#
_entry.id   AF-A0A2Y9EXD3-F1
#
_cell.length_a   1.000
_cell.length_b   1.000
_cell.length_c   1.000
_cell.angle_alpha   90.00
_cell.angle_beta   90.00
_cell.angle_gamma   90.00
#
_symmetry.space_group_name_H-M   'P 1'
#
loop_
_entity.id
_entity.type
_entity.pdbx_description
1 polymer ?
#
loop_
_entity_poly.entity_id
_entity_poly.type
_entity_poly.pdbx_seq_one_letter_code
_entity_poly.pdbx_strand_id
1 'polypeptide(L)'
;MSGTPPPTLTHTRCQRAGDLGRVPTDERGSHHSECYSDCCLINLDHCGAFCVPRARITMMCLPQTKGAINIMCPCQVGLSCIHKDPVCTHRCHLI
;
A
#
# COMPACT_ATOMS: atom_id res chain seq x y z
N MET A 1 1.41 -46.37 14.56
CA MET A 1 1.58 -45.41 13.45
C MET A 1 0.18 -45.00 13.04
N SER A 2 -0.29 -43.76 13.05
CA SER A 2 0.27 -42.45 13.36
C SER A 2 -0.97 -41.56 13.23
N GLY A 3 -1.42 -40.99 14.36
CA GLY A 3 -2.60 -40.12 14.36
C GLY A 3 -2.37 -38.94 13.42
N THR A 4 -3.32 -38.68 12.53
CA THR A 4 -3.28 -37.54 11.64
C THR A 4 -3.29 -36.24 12.47
N PRO A 5 -2.34 -35.31 12.25
CA PRO A 5 -2.28 -34.04 12.97
C PRO A 5 -3.44 -33.12 12.57
N PRO A 6 -3.78 -32.11 13.40
CA PRO A 6 -4.88 -31.16 13.13
C PRO A 6 -4.59 -30.34 11.86
N PRO A 7 -5.62 -29.78 11.21
CA PRO A 7 -5.44 -29.02 9.97
C PRO A 7 -4.53 -27.82 10.25
N THR A 8 -3.34 -27.86 9.65
CA THR A 8 -2.40 -26.75 9.63
C THR A 8 -3.12 -25.55 9.03
N LEU A 9 -3.09 -24.41 9.74
CA LEU A 9 -3.44 -23.09 9.22
C LEU A 9 -2.65 -22.88 7.92
N THR A 10 -3.26 -23.24 6.80
CA THR A 10 -2.72 -22.93 5.49
C THR A 10 -2.81 -21.42 5.39
N HIS A 11 -1.65 -20.76 5.52
CA HIS A 11 -1.39 -19.49 4.86
C HIS A 11 -2.07 -19.58 3.50
N THR A 12 -3.20 -18.86 3.37
CA THR A 12 -3.95 -18.82 2.12
C THR A 12 -3.00 -18.13 1.17
N ARG A 13 -2.33 -18.94 0.35
CA ARG A 13 -1.35 -18.51 -0.65
C ARG A 13 -2.09 -17.53 -1.55
N CYS A 14 -1.86 -16.23 -1.40
CA CYS A 14 -2.37 -15.20 -2.30
C CYS A 14 -2.05 -15.66 -3.73
N GLN A 15 -3.09 -16.01 -4.48
CA GLN A 15 -2.94 -16.52 -5.85
C GLN A 15 -2.30 -15.41 -6.68
N ARG A 16 -1.24 -15.76 -7.41
CA ARG A 16 -0.65 -14.86 -8.42
C ARG A 16 -1.75 -14.52 -9.43
N ALA A 17 -2.23 -13.29 -9.43
CA ALA A 17 -2.89 -12.73 -10.60
C ALA A 17 -1.81 -12.48 -11.66
N GLY A 18 -1.57 -13.48 -12.50
CA GLY A 18 -0.76 -13.35 -13.69
C GLY A 18 -1.60 -12.81 -14.84
N ASP A 19 -1.16 -11.66 -15.37
CA ASP A 19 -1.36 -11.15 -16.74
C ASP A 19 -2.78 -10.78 -17.20
N LEU A 20 -3.28 -9.60 -16.81
CA LEU A 20 -4.01 -8.64 -17.68
C LEU A 20 -4.27 -7.30 -16.94
N GLY A 21 -3.36 -6.33 -17.06
CA GLY A 21 -3.57 -4.95 -16.59
C GLY A 21 -3.28 -4.69 -15.11
N ARG A 22 -3.11 -3.40 -14.75
CA ARG A 22 -2.94 -2.98 -13.34
C ARG A 22 -4.28 -3.07 -12.60
N VAL A 23 -4.22 -3.35 -11.32
CA VAL A 23 -5.35 -3.49 -10.40
C VAL A 23 -5.87 -2.10 -9.99
N PRO A 24 -7.19 -1.83 -10.07
CA PRO A 24 -7.77 -0.56 -9.65
C PRO A 24 -7.75 -0.39 -8.13
N THR A 25 -8.08 0.80 -7.64
CA THR A 25 -8.19 1.06 -6.19
C THR A 25 -9.29 0.23 -5.55
N ASP A 26 -9.15 -0.08 -4.26
CA ASP A 26 -10.04 -0.94 -3.45
C ASP A 26 -10.01 -2.43 -3.80
N GLU A 27 -9.21 -2.81 -4.80
CA GLU A 27 -8.98 -4.20 -5.15
C GLU A 27 -7.73 -4.76 -4.48
N ARG A 28 -7.68 -6.08 -4.34
CA ARG A 28 -6.60 -6.79 -3.65
C ARG A 28 -5.32 -6.72 -4.50
N GLY A 29 -4.23 -6.20 -3.92
CA GLY A 29 -2.94 -6.05 -4.57
C GLY A 29 -1.82 -6.35 -3.58
N SER A 30 -0.96 -7.32 -3.92
CA SER A 30 0.11 -7.79 -3.02
C SER A 30 1.41 -7.02 -3.20
N HIS A 31 1.60 -6.42 -4.37
CA HIS A 31 2.76 -5.61 -4.70
C HIS A 31 2.33 -4.26 -5.28
N HIS A 32 2.99 -3.16 -4.91
CA HIS A 32 2.60 -1.82 -5.36
C HIS A 32 2.57 -1.70 -6.90
N SER A 33 3.47 -2.39 -7.61
CA SER A 33 3.52 -2.40 -9.08
C SER A 33 2.30 -3.06 -9.74
N GLU A 34 1.51 -3.82 -8.99
CA GLU A 34 0.25 -4.40 -9.46
C GLU A 34 -0.83 -3.32 -9.52
N CYS A 35 -0.75 -2.25 -8.72
CA CYS A 35 -1.80 -1.23 -8.62
C CYS A 35 -1.65 -0.11 -9.66
N TYR A 36 -2.76 0.42 -10.19
CA TYR A 36 -2.76 1.62 -11.04
C TYR A 36 -2.14 2.83 -10.34
N SER A 37 -2.40 2.96 -9.04
CA SER A 37 -1.86 3.99 -8.18
C SER A 37 -0.39 3.79 -7.80
N ASP A 38 0.20 2.63 -8.10
CA ASP A 38 1.54 2.23 -7.65
C ASP A 38 1.69 2.32 -6.12
N CYS A 39 0.61 1.99 -5.38
CA CYS A 39 0.59 1.93 -3.93
C CYS A 39 -0.40 0.89 -3.42
N CYS A 40 0.04 0.08 -2.45
CA CYS A 40 -0.78 -0.88 -1.72
C CYS A 40 -0.64 -0.64 -0.21
N LEU A 41 -1.74 -0.75 0.54
CA LEU A 41 -1.73 -0.71 2.00
C LEU A 41 -2.30 -1.99 2.59
N ILE A 42 -1.73 -2.43 3.70
CA ILE A 42 -2.21 -3.60 4.43
C ILE A 42 -3.43 -3.17 5.24
N ASN A 43 -4.56 -3.81 4.96
CA ASN A 43 -5.77 -3.70 5.77
C ASN A 43 -5.84 -4.94 6.68
N LEU A 44 -5.67 -4.73 7.99
CA LEU A 44 -5.69 -5.80 8.98
C LEU A 44 -7.10 -6.36 9.20
N ASP A 45 -8.15 -5.56 8.99
CA ASP A 45 -9.54 -6.00 9.13
C ASP A 45 -9.91 -7.06 8.09
N HIS A 46 -9.29 -6.98 6.90
CA HIS A 46 -9.54 -7.87 5.78
C HIS A 46 -8.38 -8.85 5.49
N CYS A 47 -7.39 -8.93 6.40
CA CYS A 47 -6.19 -9.78 6.28
C CYS A 47 -5.59 -9.77 4.86
N GLY A 48 -5.27 -8.59 4.33
CA GLY A 48 -4.75 -8.47 2.97
C GLY A 48 -4.19 -7.09 2.64
N ALA A 49 -3.49 -6.99 1.52
CA ALA A 49 -3.04 -5.73 0.95
C ALA A 49 -4.00 -5.30 -0.18
N PHE A 50 -4.34 -4.02 -0.19
CA PHE A 50 -5.30 -3.44 -1.12
C PHE A 50 -4.69 -2.23 -1.81
N CYS A 51 -4.98 -2.11 -3.11
CA CYS A 51 -4.61 -0.96 -3.89
C CYS A 51 -5.35 0.27 -3.38
N VAL A 52 -4.62 1.33 -3.06
CA VAL A 52 -5.21 2.57 -2.53
C VAL A 52 -4.75 3.75 -3.37
N PRO A 53 -5.56 4.82 -3.49
CA PRO A 53 -5.18 5.99 -4.26
C PRO A 53 -3.95 6.68 -3.65
N ARG A 54 -3.14 7.31 -4.51
CA ARG A 54 -2.07 8.21 -4.07
C ARG A 54 -2.63 9.39 -3.28
N ALA A 55 -1.85 9.89 -2.33
CA ALA A 55 -2.25 10.99 -1.46
C ALA A 55 -2.51 12.28 -2.27
N ARG A 56 -3.70 12.86 -2.08
CA ARG A 56 -4.15 14.10 -2.74
C ARG A 56 -3.63 15.31 -2.00
N ILE A 57 -3.83 16.50 -2.58
CA ILE A 57 -3.51 17.77 -1.92
C ILE A 57 -4.08 17.80 -0.49
N THR A 58 -3.30 18.31 0.46
CA THR A 58 -3.61 18.36 1.89
C THR A 58 -3.72 16.99 2.60
N MET A 59 -3.58 15.85 1.93
CA MET A 59 -3.50 14.56 2.64
C MET A 59 -2.14 14.39 3.30
N MET A 60 -2.10 13.62 4.39
CA MET A 60 -0.85 13.26 5.07
C MET A 60 0.04 12.42 4.16
N CYS A 61 1.35 12.59 4.27
CA CYS A 61 2.32 11.85 3.50
C CYS A 61 3.60 11.63 4.32
N LEU A 62 4.45 10.70 3.86
CA LEU A 62 5.79 10.51 4.41
C LEU A 62 6.83 10.85 3.33
N PRO A 63 7.96 11.49 3.69
CA PRO A 63 9.08 11.69 2.79
C PRO A 63 9.59 10.35 2.28
N GLN A 64 9.47 10.11 0.97
CA GLN A 64 9.88 8.85 0.35
C GLN A 64 11.40 8.85 0.21
N THR A 65 12.11 8.30 1.20
CA THR A 65 13.55 8.06 1.12
C THR A 65 13.83 6.63 0.66
N LYS A 66 14.90 6.45 -0.12
CA LYS A 66 15.31 5.12 -0.62
C LYS A 66 15.61 4.20 0.57
N GLY A 67 14.84 3.12 0.71
CA GLY A 67 15.02 2.10 1.75
C GLY A 67 14.11 2.25 2.99
N ALA A 68 13.24 3.25 3.05
CA ALA A 68 12.25 3.37 4.13
C ALA A 68 11.00 2.50 3.87
N ILE A 69 10.49 1.86 4.93
CA ILE A 69 9.16 1.22 4.93
C ILE A 69 8.10 2.32 5.01
N ASN A 70 7.40 2.58 3.91
CA ASN A 70 6.38 3.63 3.86
C ASN A 70 5.00 3.02 4.15
N ILE A 71 4.44 3.36 5.31
CA ILE A 71 3.07 3.00 5.71
C ILE A 71 2.00 3.92 5.09
N MET A 72 2.43 4.94 4.34
CA MET A 72 1.58 5.92 3.67
C MET A 72 1.90 5.92 2.18
N CYS A 73 0.86 6.06 1.36
CA CYS A 73 1.05 6.21 -0.08
C CYS A 73 1.77 7.51 -0.43
N PRO A 74 2.57 7.51 -1.50
CA PRO A 74 3.18 8.74 -2.01
C PRO A 74 2.10 9.72 -2.48
N CYS A 75 2.47 10.99 -2.56
CA CYS A 75 1.64 12.02 -3.16
C CYS A 75 1.38 11.71 -4.65
N GLN A 76 0.26 12.23 -5.16
CA GLN A 76 -0.02 12.20 -6.60
C GLN A 76 1.10 12.87 -7.41
N VAL A 77 1.27 12.43 -8.65
CA VAL A 77 2.26 13.00 -9.56
C VAL A 77 1.99 14.51 -9.70
N GLY A 78 3.04 15.33 -9.55
CA GLY A 78 2.93 16.79 -9.53
C GLY A 78 2.68 17.42 -8.16
N LEU A 79 2.52 16.61 -7.11
CA LEU A 79 2.50 17.07 -5.73
C LEU A 79 3.78 16.67 -5.00
N SER A 80 4.15 17.47 -4.00
CA SER A 80 5.31 17.20 -3.17
C SER A 80 4.92 17.04 -1.70
N CYS A 81 5.57 16.08 -1.05
CA CYS A 81 5.38 15.81 0.37
C CYS A 81 6.25 16.75 1.21
N ILE A 82 5.70 17.90 1.57
CA ILE A 82 6.42 18.93 2.32
C ILE A 82 5.70 19.24 3.62
N HIS A 83 6.40 19.97 4.46
CA HIS A 83 5.96 20.29 5.80
C HIS A 83 6.45 21.70 6.12
N LYS A 84 5.55 22.57 6.64
CA LYS A 84 5.78 24.03 6.75
C LYS A 84 6.40 24.49 8.09
N ASP A 85 6.23 23.77 9.20
CA ASP A 85 6.63 24.12 10.59
C ASP A 85 7.12 22.92 11.43
N PRO A 86 8.42 22.69 11.75
CA PRO A 86 9.07 21.39 12.08
C PRO A 86 8.40 20.39 13.05
N VAL A 87 7.35 20.82 13.74
CA VAL A 87 6.45 20.07 14.62
C VAL A 87 5.24 19.46 13.88
N CYS A 88 4.91 19.92 12.66
CA CYS A 88 3.70 19.54 11.95
C CYS A 88 3.89 18.30 11.05
N THR A 89 2.78 17.64 10.77
CA THR A 89 2.75 16.47 9.87
C THR A 89 2.98 16.91 8.42
N HIS A 90 3.75 16.11 7.66
CA HIS A 90 3.92 16.31 6.23
C HIS A 90 2.60 16.10 5.48
N ARG A 91 2.37 16.97 4.49
CA ARG A 91 1.18 16.92 3.64
C ARG A 91 1.55 17.13 2.18
N CYS A 92 0.72 16.66 1.27
CA CYS A 92 0.92 16.88 -0.16
C CYS A 92 0.53 18.32 -0.54
N HIS A 93 1.46 19.04 -1.15
CA HIS A 93 1.24 20.41 -1.64
C HIS A 93 1.58 20.51 -3.12
N LEU A 94 0.89 21.43 -3.80
CA LEU A 94 1.33 21.94 -5.10
C LEU A 94 2.53 22.87 -4.84
N ILE A 95 3.62 22.70 -5.58
CA ILE A 95 4.78 23.60 -5.53
C ILE A 95 4.84 24.34 -6.86
#